data_AF-A0A521FVB1-F1
#
_entry.id   AF-A0A521FVB1-F1
#
_cell.length_a   1.000
_cell.length_b   1.000
_cell.length_c   1.000
_cell.angle_alpha   90.00
_cell.angle_beta   90.00
_cell.angle_gamma   90.00
#
_symmetry.space_group_name_H-M   'P 1'
#
loop_
_entity.id
_entity.type
_entity.pdbx_description
1 polymer ?
#
loop_
_entity_poly.entity_id
_entity_poly.type
_entity_poly.pdbx_seq_one_letter_code
_entity_poly.pdbx_strand_id
1 'polypeptide(L)' 'MMNFGSILNNNIMGNIKGLNQDSTFSDKVMVGLKIALRKMAEEAALNDESLVIGDKEGNVKWVPAKELLKTLPEK' A
#
# COMPACT_ATOMS: atom_id res chain seq x y z
N MET A 1 -26.23 -2.57 38.36
CA MET A 1 -25.88 -1.64 37.26
C MET A 1 -25.47 -2.47 36.07
N MET A 2 -26.22 -2.43 34.97
CA MET A 2 -25.89 -3.15 33.75
C MET A 2 -24.79 -2.39 33.00
N ASN A 3 -23.64 -3.02 32.80
CA ASN A 3 -22.49 -2.47 32.09
C ASN A 3 -22.74 -2.60 30.58
N PHE A 4 -23.44 -1.62 30.00
CA PHE A 4 -23.62 -1.50 28.56
C PHE A 4 -22.53 -0.58 27.99
N GLY A 5 -21.58 -1.16 27.25
CA GLY A 5 -20.62 -0.37 26.48
C GLY A 5 -19.39 -1.10 25.96
N SER A 6 -19.17 -2.37 26.32
CA SER A 6 -18.04 -3.18 25.84
C SER A 6 -18.17 -3.68 24.39
N ILE A 7 -18.83 -2.94 23.49
CA ILE A 7 -19.05 -3.34 22.09
C ILE A 7 -18.56 -2.27 21.10
N LEU A 8 -17.40 -1.69 21.38
CA LEU A 8 -16.58 -1.00 20.40
C LEU A 8 -15.16 -1.40 20.81
N ASN A 9 -14.46 -2.32 20.14
CA ASN A 9 -13.63 -1.92 19.02
C ASN A 9 -12.80 -3.11 18.46
N ASN A 10 -13.34 -4.34 18.40
CA ASN A 10 -12.56 -5.49 17.90
C ASN A 10 -12.78 -5.79 16.41
N ASN A 11 -13.84 -5.25 15.80
CA ASN A 11 -14.14 -5.46 14.37
C ASN A 11 -13.72 -4.31 13.44
N ILE A 12 -13.17 -3.20 13.97
CA ILE A 12 -12.62 -2.11 13.15
C ILE A 12 -11.08 -2.24 12.97
N MET A 13 -10.38 -2.92 13.89
CA MET A 13 -8.91 -3.11 13.79
C MET A 13 -8.46 -4.13 12.74
N GLY A 14 -9.38 -4.92 12.16
CA GLY A 14 -9.04 -5.98 11.21
C GLY A 14 -8.52 -5.50 9.86
N ASN A 15 -8.79 -4.23 9.48
CA ASN A 15 -8.55 -3.75 8.12
C ASN A 15 -7.73 -2.45 8.01
N ILE A 16 -7.03 -2.05 9.09
CA ILE A 16 -6.04 -0.95 9.08
C ILE A 16 -4.76 -1.44 9.76
N LYS A 17 -4.12 -2.48 9.20
CA LYS A 17 -2.85 -3.02 9.74
C LYS A 17 -1.63 -2.09 9.59
N GLY A 18 -1.79 -0.85 9.11
CA GLY A 18 -0.66 0.00 8.69
C GLY A 18 -0.37 1.23 9.54
N LEU A 19 -1.31 1.70 10.36
CA LEU A 19 -1.17 3.00 11.02
C LEU A 19 -1.49 2.89 12.51
N ASN A 20 -0.43 2.70 13.31
CA ASN A 20 -0.51 2.92 14.75
C ASN A 20 -0.83 4.40 15.01
N GLN A 21 -1.69 4.72 15.98
CA GLN A 21 -1.95 6.11 16.38
C GLN A 21 -0.66 6.85 16.78
N ASP A 22 0.34 6.11 17.27
CA ASP A 22 1.67 6.61 17.65
C ASP A 22 2.66 6.75 16.47
N SER A 23 2.22 6.46 15.25
CA SER A 23 3.08 6.58 14.06
C SER A 23 3.40 8.04 13.71
N THR A 24 4.66 8.27 13.31
CA THR A 24 5.13 9.59 12.92
C THR A 24 4.42 10.06 11.65
N PHE A 25 4.47 11.35 11.36
CA PHE A 25 3.97 11.87 10.08
C PHE A 25 4.66 11.21 8.88
N SER A 26 5.97 10.99 8.97
CA SER A 26 6.76 10.30 7.93
C SER A 26 6.24 8.90 7.65
N ASP A 27 5.86 8.15 8.70
CA ASP A 27 5.29 6.80 8.53
C ASP A 27 3.96 6.86 7.77
N LYS A 28 3.09 7.82 8.10
CA LYS A 28 1.81 8.04 7.42
C LYS A 28 1.99 8.39 5.96
N VAL A 29 2.95 9.26 5.64
CA VAL A 29 3.32 9.61 4.26
C VAL A 29 3.82 8.37 3.51
N MET A 30 4.69 7.58 4.14
CA MET A 30 5.25 6.37 3.53
C MET A 30 4.17 5.33 3.24
N VAL A 31 3.18 5.17 4.12
CA VAL A 31 2.00 4.32 3.89
C VAL A 31 1.19 4.83 2.70
N GLY A 32 0.91 6.14 2.64
CA GLY A 32 0.21 6.75 1.51
C GLY A 32 0.94 6.55 0.18
N LEU A 33 2.27 6.72 0.18
CA LEU A 33 3.10 6.50 -1.00
C LEU A 33 3.04 5.04 -1.49
N LYS A 34 3.13 4.06 -0.58
CA LYS A 34 3.00 2.63 -0.93
C LYS A 34 1.64 2.34 -1.57
N ILE A 35 0.57 2.91 -1.03
CA ILE A 35 -0.80 2.76 -1.58
C ILE A 35 -0.87 3.36 -2.98
N ALA A 36 -0.33 4.57 -3.17
CA ALA A 36 -0.34 5.26 -4.46
C ALA A 36 0.43 4.48 -5.53
N LEU A 37 1.64 4.02 -5.21
CA LEU A 37 2.47 3.23 -6.13
C LEU A 37 1.79 1.92 -6.53
N ARG A 38 1.16 1.23 -5.57
CA ARG A 38 0.42 0.00 -5.89
C ARG A 38 -0.77 0.28 -6.81
N LYS A 39 -1.57 1.31 -6.53
CA LYS A 39 -2.71 1.69 -7.40
C LYS A 39 -2.27 2.09 -8.80
N MET A 40 -1.17 2.83 -8.91
CA MET A 40 -0.58 3.20 -10.20
C MET A 40 -0.18 1.97 -11.01
N ALA A 41 0.47 0.99 -10.39
CA ALA A 41 0.83 -0.26 -11.05
C ALA A 41 -0.39 -1.13 -11.40
N GLU A 42 -1.42 -1.16 -10.54
CA GLU A 42 -2.70 -1.84 -10.80
C GLU A 42 -3.38 -1.25 -12.05
N GLU A 43 -3.48 0.08 -12.16
CA GLU A 43 -4.08 0.76 -13.32
C GLU A 43 -3.29 0.54 -14.61
N ALA A 44 -1.97 0.71 -14.58
CA ALA A 44 -1.12 0.44 -15.75
C ALA A 44 -1.23 -1.02 -16.22
N ALA A 45 -1.36 -1.97 -15.28
CA ALA A 45 -1.51 -3.39 -15.62
C ALA A 45 -2.86 -3.70 -16.27
N LEU A 46 -3.94 -3.01 -15.89
CA LEU A 46 -5.26 -3.13 -16.53
C LEU A 46 -5.23 -2.64 -17.98
N ASN A 47 -4.40 -1.63 -18.26
CA ASN A 47 -4.25 -1.04 -19.59
C ASN A 47 -3.13 -1.70 -20.43
N ASP A 48 -2.59 -2.84 -19.99
CA ASP A 48 -1.47 -3.54 -20.66
C ASP A 48 -0.21 -2.67 -20.87
N GLU A 49 -0.02 -1.67 -20.00
CA GLU A 49 1.08 -0.72 -20.07
C GLU A 49 2.34 -1.24 -19.37
N SER A 50 3.47 -0.60 -19.71
CA SER A 50 4.75 -0.80 -19.05
C SER A 50 5.12 0.44 -18.23
N LEU A 51 5.73 0.22 -17.08
CA LEU A 51 6.26 1.29 -16.22
C LEU A 51 7.78 1.33 -16.29
N VAL A 52 8.32 2.53 -16.18
CA VAL A 52 9.76 2.77 -16.11
C VAL A 52 10.19 2.71 -14.65
N ILE A 53 11.17 1.86 -14.34
CA ILE A 53 11.77 1.77 -13.00
C ILE A 53 13.28 1.95 -13.05
N GLY A 54 13.80 2.64 -12.04
CA GLY A 54 15.24 2.72 -11.76
C GLY A 54 15.66 1.60 -10.80
N ASP A 55 16.80 0.97 -11.05
CA ASP A 55 17.45 0.11 -10.07
C ASP A 55 18.31 0.92 -9.09
N LYS A 56 18.97 0.22 -8.16
CA LYS A 56 19.83 0.85 -7.14
C LYS A 56 21.11 1.47 -7.70
N GLU A 57 21.48 1.10 -8.91
CA GLU A 57 22.69 1.57 -9.60
C GLU A 57 22.36 2.75 -10.55
N GLY A 58 21.08 3.12 -10.66
CA GLY A 58 20.61 4.19 -11.53
C GLY A 58 20.31 3.73 -12.96
N ASN A 59 20.33 2.42 -13.25
CA ASN A 59 19.91 1.91 -14.55
C ASN A 59 18.39 1.95 -14.65
N VAL A 60 17.90 2.32 -15.83
CA VAL A 60 16.47 2.46 -16.11
C VAL A 60 16.01 1.32 -17.01
N LYS A 61 14.88 0.69 -16.67
CA LYS A 61 14.26 -0.34 -17.51
C LYS A 61 12.74 -0.19 -17.58
N TRP A 62 12.19 -0.58 -18.72
CA TRP A 62 10.76 -0.76 -18.93
C TRP A 62 10.35 -2.13 -18.39
N VAL A 63 9.32 -2.17 -17.55
CA VAL A 63 8.78 -3.40 -16.98
C VAL A 63 7.27 -3.43 -17.21
N PRO A 64 6.73 -4.50 -17.81
CA PRO A 64 5.28 -4.68 -17.90
C PRO A 64 4.65 -4.55 -16.51
N ALA A 65 3.62 -3.72 -16.36
CA ALA A 65 3.03 -3.44 -15.05
C ALA A 65 2.48 -4.71 -14.38
N LYS A 66 1.96 -5.66 -15.19
CA LYS A 66 1.54 -7.00 -14.74
C LYS A 66 2.66 -7.81 -14.07
N GLU A 67 3.90 -7.67 -14.55
CA GLU A 67 5.06 -8.33 -13.96
C GLU A 67 5.53 -7.58 -12.72
N LEU A 68 5.52 -6.24 -12.77
CA LEU A 68 5.89 -5.40 -11.65
C LEU A 68 5.04 -5.67 -10.41
N LEU A 69 3.72 -5.83 -10.57
CA LEU A 69 2.78 -6.13 -9.48
C LEU A 69 3.13 -7.40 -8.71
N LYS A 70 3.74 -8.41 -9.35
CA LYS A 70 4.18 -9.65 -8.69
C LYS A 70 5.34 -9.42 -7.72
N THR A 71 6.03 -8.29 -7.85
CA THR A 71 7.19 -7.93 -7.02
C THR A 71 6.83 -6.94 -5.90
N LEU A 72 5.61 -6.39 -5.91
CA LEU A 72 5.15 -5.43 -4.91
C LEU A 72 4.45 -6.16 -3.74
N PRO A 73 4.58 -5.66 -2.49
CA PRO A 73 3.90 -6.23 -1.34
C PRO A 73 2.39 -6.28 -1.56
N GLU A 74 1.77 -7.42 -1.21
CA GLU A 74 0.32 -7.59 -1.26
C GLU A 74 -0.43 -6.60 -0.35
N LYS A 75 -1.72 -6.40 -0.67
CA LYS A 75 -2.61 -5.50 0.06
C LYS A 75 -2.84 -5.96 1.50
#